data_AF-A0A8S3ZZ34-F1
#
_entry.id   AF-A0A8S3ZZ34-F1
#
_cell.length_a   1.000
_cell.length_b   1.000
_cell.length_c   1.000
_cell.angle_alpha   90.00
_cell.angle_beta   90.00
_cell.angle_gamma   90.00
#
_symmetry.space_group_name_H-M   'P 1'
#
loop_
_entity.id
_entity.type
_entity.pdbx_description
1 polymer ?
#
loop_
_entity_poly.entity_id
_entity_poly.type
_entity_poly.pdbx_seq_one_letter_code
_entity_poly.pdbx_strand_id
1 'polypeptide(L)'
;MFLALSIVCDSYFVPSLEVLCDFMHLQTDVAGATFMAAGSSAPELATAVIGVFVAKDDVGLSTVVGSAIYNVMFVISVCGFAAKTVVQLNWWPLIRDCLAYLISIAALIFVIADEEITWYEAVIFLVLYILYIVFMFFNQPLERFLVPKFRCCPKEACSVPDQVVVHYEKMANGDVADGYLTKLNIMLYDFVICFVTIFPTEIHKPIPEESIWHRPRGCWACVLWLVSFPLSFVLYISVPDCRRQRLRKWFWITFTMSLVWLSVFSFLMVWMITIIGFTVNIPDSVMSLTFVAFGVSLPDVVASVLVIKDGLGDMAVSNAVGSNVFDILVCLGIPWFLQTCIMKPGSVIQVYSEGLLYSSITLLSTVALLILCIHFNKWTLDKRISVVFMIIYIAYTVLASLYELNIFGYFHPVECESRY
;
A
#
# COMPACT_ATOMS: atom_id res chain seq x y z
N MET A 1 -7.50 17.92 5.39
CA MET A 1 -7.26 16.53 5.79
C MET A 1 -6.31 15.81 4.84
N PHE A 2 -6.50 15.86 3.51
CA PHE A 2 -5.53 15.29 2.54
C PHE A 2 -4.07 15.74 2.77
N LEU A 3 -3.84 17.04 3.03
CA LEU A 3 -2.52 17.56 3.38
C LEU A 3 -1.96 16.94 4.67
N ALA A 4 -2.82 16.64 5.64
CA ALA A 4 -2.42 16.01 6.90
C ALA A 4 -1.91 14.59 6.66
N LEU A 5 -2.69 13.78 5.93
CA LEU A 5 -2.33 12.42 5.54
C LEU A 5 -1.01 12.39 4.77
N SER A 6 -0.84 13.31 3.82
CA SER A 6 0.40 13.43 3.05
C SER A 6 1.60 13.76 3.95
N ILE A 7 1.46 14.67 4.92
CA ILE A 7 2.55 15.01 5.86
C ILE A 7 2.91 13.81 6.75
N VAL A 8 1.91 13.11 7.31
CA VAL A 8 2.19 11.92 8.14
C VAL A 8 2.87 10.83 7.32
N CYS A 9 2.38 10.60 6.09
CA CYS A 9 2.91 9.62 5.18
C CYS A 9 4.38 9.90 4.83
N ASP A 10 4.67 11.09 4.29
CA ASP A 10 5.98 11.46 3.76
C ASP A 10 7.02 11.68 4.87
N SER A 11 6.64 12.34 5.97
CA SER A 11 7.62 12.75 6.99
C SER A 11 7.89 11.72 8.09
N TYR A 12 6.95 10.80 8.35
CA TYR A 12 7.06 9.87 9.47
C TYR A 12 6.90 8.40 9.05
N PHE A 13 5.82 8.09 8.33
CA PHE A 13 5.45 6.72 8.00
C PHE A 13 6.43 6.07 7.00
N VAL A 14 6.62 6.64 5.80
CA VAL A 14 7.53 6.10 4.78
C VAL A 14 8.98 5.98 5.28
N PRO A 15 9.56 7.02 5.93
CA PRO A 15 10.90 6.90 6.52
C PRO A 15 11.03 5.80 7.57
N SER A 16 9.99 5.59 8.40
CA SER A 16 10.02 4.55 9.43
C SER A 16 9.92 3.14 8.83
N LEU A 17 9.18 3.00 7.72
CA LEU A 17 9.08 1.77 6.95
C LEU A 17 10.40 1.42 6.25
N GLU A 18 11.09 2.38 5.65
CA GLU A 18 12.40 2.13 5.02
C GLU A 18 13.40 1.56 6.03
N VAL A 19 13.50 2.19 7.21
CA VAL A 19 14.38 1.70 8.29
C VAL A 19 13.97 0.30 8.76
N LEU A 20 12.67 -0.01 8.78
CA LEU A 20 12.15 -1.33 9.13
C LEU A 20 12.51 -2.39 8.06
N CYS A 21 12.31 -2.07 6.79
CA CYS A 21 12.63 -2.98 5.67
C CYS A 21 14.13 -3.27 5.58
N ASP A 22 14.96 -2.24 5.78
CA ASP A 22 16.42 -2.37 5.87
C ASP A 22 16.83 -3.29 7.03
N PHE A 23 16.19 -3.14 8.19
CA PHE A 23 16.47 -3.96 9.37
C PHE A 23 16.12 -5.45 9.16
N MET A 24 15.10 -5.75 8.34
CA MET A 24 14.67 -7.12 8.05
C MET A 24 15.36 -7.75 6.83
N HIS A 25 16.22 -7.01 6.11
CA HIS A 25 16.90 -7.47 4.90
C HIS A 25 15.96 -8.08 3.84
N LEU A 26 14.77 -7.48 3.67
CA LEU A 26 13.80 -7.93 2.67
C LEU A 26 14.19 -7.47 1.27
N GLN A 27 13.82 -8.26 0.25
CA GLN A 27 13.87 -7.75 -1.13
C GLN A 27 12.90 -6.58 -1.27
N THR A 28 13.27 -5.57 -2.06
CA THR A 28 12.49 -4.33 -2.21
C THR A 28 11.08 -4.56 -2.74
N ASP A 29 10.88 -5.54 -3.63
CA ASP A 29 9.56 -5.92 -4.14
C ASP A 29 8.71 -6.62 -3.07
N VAL A 30 9.31 -7.49 -2.25
CA VAL A 30 8.62 -8.14 -1.12
C VAL A 30 8.28 -7.13 -0.02
N ALA A 31 9.18 -6.20 0.27
CA ALA A 31 8.95 -5.10 1.19
C ALA A 31 7.79 -4.20 0.73
N GLY A 32 7.75 -3.88 -0.56
CA GLY A 32 6.64 -3.17 -1.22
C GLY A 32 5.31 -3.91 -1.05
N ALA A 33 5.27 -5.19 -1.42
CA ALA A 33 4.04 -5.98 -1.43
C ALA A 33 3.47 -6.32 -0.03
N THR A 34 4.28 -6.17 1.05
CA THR A 34 3.90 -6.61 2.40
C THR A 34 3.85 -5.46 3.40
N PHE A 35 4.99 -5.01 3.92
CA PHE A 35 5.05 -4.01 4.99
C PHE A 35 4.64 -2.63 4.53
N MET A 36 5.09 -2.23 3.33
CA MET A 36 4.71 -0.95 2.74
C MET A 36 3.21 -0.93 2.49
N ALA A 37 2.69 -1.93 1.77
CA ALA A 37 1.27 -2.13 1.50
C ALA A 37 0.40 -2.13 2.78
N ALA A 38 0.75 -2.96 3.78
CA ALA A 38 -0.04 -3.05 5.01
C ALA A 38 -0.08 -1.74 5.80
N GLY A 39 1.03 -1.00 5.79
CA GLY A 39 1.10 0.27 6.49
C GLY A 39 0.36 1.38 5.75
N SER A 40 0.44 1.43 4.42
CA SER A 40 -0.19 2.47 3.62
C SER A 40 -1.70 2.26 3.49
N SER A 41 -2.17 1.00 3.60
CA SER A 41 -3.58 0.58 3.72
C SER A 41 -4.21 0.74 5.12
N ALA A 42 -3.48 1.25 6.12
CA ALA A 42 -4.04 1.46 7.46
C ALA A 42 -5.24 2.44 7.52
N PRO A 43 -5.27 3.54 6.73
CA PRO A 43 -6.47 4.35 6.54
C PRO A 43 -7.66 3.52 6.04
N GLU A 44 -7.45 2.63 5.07
CA GLU A 44 -8.46 1.76 4.45
C GLU A 44 -9.05 0.82 5.49
N LEU A 45 -8.20 0.14 6.26
CA LEU A 45 -8.64 -0.71 7.37
C LEU A 45 -9.51 0.08 8.36
N ALA A 46 -9.11 1.31 8.72
CA ALA A 46 -9.90 2.14 9.63
C ALA A 46 -11.28 2.45 9.04
N THR A 47 -11.35 2.83 7.75
CA THR A 47 -12.63 3.11 7.08
C THR A 47 -13.51 1.87 6.93
N ALA A 48 -12.93 0.69 6.69
CA ALA A 48 -13.67 -0.56 6.60
C ALA A 48 -14.25 -0.98 7.97
N VAL A 49 -13.49 -0.81 9.06
CA VAL A 49 -13.98 -1.00 10.43
C VAL A 49 -15.17 -0.06 10.69
N ILE A 50 -15.05 1.22 10.33
CA ILE A 50 -16.15 2.20 10.52
C ILE A 50 -17.38 1.81 9.70
N GLY A 51 -17.19 1.36 8.45
CA GLY A 51 -18.28 0.90 7.59
C GLY A 51 -19.09 -0.21 8.24
N VAL A 52 -18.42 -1.24 8.77
CA VAL A 52 -19.09 -2.41 9.38
C VAL A 52 -19.72 -2.08 10.74
N PHE A 53 -19.04 -1.32 11.60
CA PHE A 53 -19.48 -1.11 12.99
C PHE A 53 -20.36 0.12 13.20
N VAL A 54 -20.16 1.18 12.43
CA VAL A 54 -20.83 2.47 12.62
C VAL A 54 -21.90 2.70 11.57
N ALA A 55 -21.53 2.63 10.28
CA ALA A 55 -22.46 2.89 9.18
C ALA A 55 -23.47 1.74 9.03
N LYS A 56 -23.02 0.47 9.17
CA LYS A 56 -23.77 -0.75 8.83
C LYS A 56 -24.26 -0.75 7.38
N ASP A 57 -23.47 -0.13 6.51
CA ASP A 57 -23.73 0.01 5.09
C ASP A 57 -22.57 -0.58 4.29
N ASP A 58 -22.79 -0.84 3.01
CA ASP A 58 -21.80 -1.39 2.07
C ASP A 58 -20.68 -0.38 1.71
N VAL A 59 -20.69 0.81 2.33
CA VAL A 59 -19.69 1.88 2.20
C VAL A 59 -18.25 1.35 2.35
N GLY A 60 -18.03 0.41 3.28
CA GLY A 60 -16.71 -0.20 3.48
C GLY A 60 -16.24 -1.02 2.28
N LEU A 61 -17.13 -1.79 1.66
CA LEU A 61 -16.85 -2.57 0.47
C LEU A 61 -16.63 -1.65 -0.75
N SER A 62 -17.50 -0.66 -0.96
CA SER A 62 -17.39 0.29 -2.08
C SER A 62 -16.09 1.10 -2.02
N THR A 63 -15.63 1.45 -0.82
CA THR A 63 -14.34 2.15 -0.63
C THR A 63 -13.16 1.26 -1.02
N VAL A 64 -13.16 -0.02 -0.61
CA VAL A 64 -12.10 -1.00 -0.95
C VAL A 64 -12.07 -1.32 -2.45
N VAL A 65 -13.23 -1.43 -3.10
CA VAL A 65 -13.29 -1.64 -4.55
C VAL A 65 -12.77 -0.40 -5.29
N GLY A 66 -13.17 0.80 -4.86
CA GLY A 66 -12.72 2.06 -5.42
C GLY A 66 -11.21 2.28 -5.28
N SER A 67 -10.66 2.03 -4.08
CA SER A 67 -9.22 2.11 -3.82
C SER A 67 -8.44 1.13 -4.70
N ALA A 68 -8.97 -0.06 -4.94
CA ALA A 68 -8.29 -1.05 -5.75
C ALA A 68 -8.09 -0.61 -7.22
N ILE A 69 -9.10 -0.01 -7.84
CA ILE A 69 -8.99 0.55 -9.20
C ILE A 69 -8.04 1.75 -9.20
N TYR A 70 -8.15 2.61 -8.19
CA TYR A 70 -7.28 3.75 -8.00
C TYR A 70 -5.80 3.34 -7.90
N ASN A 71 -5.50 2.31 -7.12
CA ASN A 71 -4.15 1.79 -6.92
C ASN A 71 -3.58 1.17 -8.19
N VAL A 72 -4.33 0.33 -8.90
CA VAL A 72 -3.81 -0.31 -10.14
C VAL A 72 -3.64 0.69 -11.28
N MET A 73 -4.57 1.64 -11.46
CA MET A 73 -4.58 2.51 -12.63
C MET A 73 -3.96 3.88 -12.35
N PHE A 74 -4.44 4.57 -11.32
CA PHE A 74 -4.01 5.93 -11.03
C PHE A 74 -2.63 5.97 -10.36
N VAL A 75 -2.40 5.19 -9.29
CA VAL A 75 -1.11 5.21 -8.56
C VAL A 75 0.05 4.80 -9.48
N ILE A 76 -0.09 3.70 -10.22
CA ILE A 76 0.93 3.23 -11.17
C ILE A 76 1.17 4.26 -12.27
N SER A 77 0.12 4.93 -12.77
CA SER A 77 0.25 6.03 -13.73
C SER A 77 1.03 7.22 -13.17
N VAL A 78 0.70 7.68 -11.97
CA VAL A 78 1.42 8.79 -11.31
C VAL A 78 2.88 8.41 -11.07
N CYS A 79 3.15 7.16 -10.70
CA CYS A 79 4.51 6.65 -10.54
C CYS A 79 5.30 6.76 -11.85
N GLY A 80 4.72 6.31 -12.97
CA GLY A 80 5.38 6.42 -14.28
C GLY A 80 5.57 7.86 -14.77
N PHE A 81 4.72 8.81 -14.34
CA PHE A 81 4.97 10.25 -14.56
C PHE A 81 6.05 10.83 -13.65
N ALA A 82 6.11 10.39 -12.40
CA ALA A 82 7.08 10.84 -11.40
C ALA A 82 8.47 10.24 -11.59
N ALA A 83 8.58 9.13 -12.33
CA ALA A 83 9.84 8.49 -12.66
C ALA A 83 10.75 9.43 -13.45
N LYS A 84 12.02 9.52 -13.01
CA LYS A 84 13.06 10.36 -13.66
C LYS A 84 13.53 9.77 -14.99
N THR A 85 13.47 8.44 -15.11
CA THR A 85 13.94 7.65 -16.26
C THR A 85 12.91 6.58 -16.59
N VAL A 86 13.04 5.94 -17.76
CA VAL A 86 12.23 4.76 -18.09
C VAL A 86 12.55 3.64 -17.09
N VAL A 87 11.51 3.13 -16.43
CA VAL A 87 11.64 2.10 -15.40
C VAL A 87 11.47 0.74 -16.04
N GLN A 88 12.46 -0.14 -15.84
CA GLN A 88 12.39 -1.54 -16.27
C GLN A 88 11.79 -2.35 -15.12
N LEU A 89 10.71 -3.08 -15.39
CA LEU A 89 10.03 -3.91 -14.40
C LEU A 89 10.44 -5.37 -14.56
N ASN A 90 10.63 -6.05 -13.44
CA ASN A 90 10.81 -7.49 -13.43
C ASN A 90 9.47 -8.21 -13.59
N TRP A 91 9.43 -9.19 -14.49
CA TRP A 91 8.20 -9.91 -14.78
C TRP A 91 7.72 -10.81 -13.64
N TRP A 92 8.66 -11.33 -12.85
CA TRP A 92 8.38 -12.29 -11.78
C TRP A 92 7.60 -11.67 -10.62
N PRO A 93 8.06 -10.57 -9.97
CA PRO A 93 7.30 -9.91 -8.90
C PRO A 93 5.91 -9.46 -9.37
N LEU A 94 5.81 -8.88 -10.57
CA LEU A 94 4.53 -8.40 -11.10
C LEU A 94 3.50 -9.54 -11.27
N ILE A 95 3.89 -10.66 -11.91
CA ILE A 95 2.96 -11.79 -12.07
C ILE A 95 2.61 -12.41 -10.72
N ARG A 96 3.60 -12.56 -9.83
CA ARG A 96 3.42 -13.11 -8.48
C ARG A 96 2.36 -12.32 -7.70
N ASP A 97 2.49 -10.99 -7.67
CA ASP A 97 1.59 -10.11 -6.92
C ASP A 97 0.21 -10.06 -7.57
N CYS A 98 0.14 -9.96 -8.90
CA CYS A 98 -1.13 -10.01 -9.63
C CYS A 98 -1.85 -11.36 -9.48
N LEU A 99 -1.12 -12.48 -9.35
CA LEU A 99 -1.71 -13.80 -9.12
C LEU A 99 -2.28 -13.91 -7.70
N ALA A 100 -1.56 -13.43 -6.69
CA ALA A 100 -2.09 -13.33 -5.34
C ALA A 100 -3.34 -12.44 -5.28
N TYR A 101 -3.33 -11.33 -6.02
CA TYR A 101 -4.48 -10.45 -6.14
C TYR A 101 -5.66 -11.13 -6.85
N LEU A 102 -5.43 -11.88 -7.92
CA LEU A 102 -6.46 -12.67 -8.59
C LEU A 102 -7.09 -13.73 -7.68
N ILE A 103 -6.27 -14.41 -6.86
CA ILE A 103 -6.76 -15.37 -5.85
C ILE A 103 -7.63 -14.65 -4.81
N SER A 104 -7.23 -13.45 -4.39
CA SER A 104 -7.98 -12.63 -3.43
C SER A 104 -9.33 -12.19 -4.01
N ILE A 105 -9.37 -11.75 -5.27
CA ILE A 105 -10.63 -11.42 -5.97
C ILE A 105 -11.52 -12.66 -6.11
N ALA A 106 -10.94 -13.82 -6.44
CA ALA A 106 -11.72 -15.06 -6.55
C ALA A 106 -12.32 -15.49 -5.20
N ALA A 107 -11.57 -15.34 -4.10
CA ALA A 107 -12.09 -15.56 -2.75
C ALA A 107 -13.21 -14.57 -2.41
N LEU A 108 -13.07 -13.30 -2.79
CA LEU A 108 -14.11 -12.28 -2.62
C LEU A 108 -15.40 -12.61 -3.37
N ILE A 109 -15.29 -13.01 -4.64
CA ILE A 109 -16.45 -13.44 -5.44
C ILE A 109 -17.13 -14.64 -4.80
N PHE A 110 -16.35 -15.61 -4.29
CA PHE A 110 -16.90 -16.80 -3.66
C PHE A 110 -17.66 -16.47 -2.37
N VAL A 111 -17.09 -15.63 -1.50
CA VAL A 111 -17.68 -15.27 -0.20
C VAL A 111 -18.92 -14.38 -0.33
N ILE A 112 -19.03 -13.62 -1.42
CA ILE A 112 -20.19 -12.74 -1.60
C ILE A 112 -21.27 -13.41 -2.48
N ALA A 113 -21.04 -14.61 -2.99
CA ALA A 113 -21.96 -15.28 -3.93
C ALA A 113 -23.33 -15.63 -3.32
N ASP A 114 -23.40 -15.83 -2.01
CA ASP A 114 -24.61 -16.14 -1.25
C ASP A 114 -25.19 -14.93 -0.49
N GLU A 115 -24.62 -13.74 -0.68
CA GLU A 115 -25.02 -12.47 -0.04
C GLU A 115 -24.94 -12.48 1.51
N GLU A 116 -24.45 -13.56 2.13
CA GLU A 116 -24.39 -13.73 3.58
C GLU A 116 -22.95 -14.06 4.04
N ILE A 117 -22.26 -13.08 4.62
CA ILE A 117 -20.91 -13.32 5.14
C ILE A 117 -20.96 -13.93 6.54
N THR A 118 -20.45 -15.14 6.65
CA THR A 118 -20.31 -15.90 7.89
C THR A 118 -18.92 -15.74 8.53
N TRP A 119 -18.78 -16.22 9.77
CA TRP A 119 -17.51 -16.12 10.50
C TRP A 119 -16.37 -16.94 9.87
N TYR A 120 -16.68 -18.10 9.26
CA TYR A 120 -15.64 -18.95 8.69
C TYR A 120 -15.10 -18.37 7.37
N GLU A 121 -15.92 -17.67 6.59
CA GLU A 121 -15.49 -16.95 5.39
C GLU A 121 -14.55 -15.80 5.73
N ALA A 122 -14.87 -15.04 6.79
CA ALA A 122 -13.97 -14.00 7.30
C ALA A 122 -12.63 -14.60 7.79
N VAL A 123 -12.64 -15.77 8.43
CA VAL A 123 -11.41 -16.48 8.82
C VAL A 123 -10.62 -16.94 7.59
N ILE A 124 -11.28 -17.43 6.54
CA ILE A 124 -10.62 -17.84 5.29
C ILE A 124 -9.81 -16.68 4.70
N PHE A 125 -10.34 -15.45 4.69
CA PHE A 125 -9.63 -14.27 4.20
C PHE A 125 -8.33 -14.01 4.99
N LEU A 126 -8.41 -14.03 6.32
CA LEU A 126 -7.25 -13.82 7.18
C LEU A 126 -6.21 -14.94 7.02
N VAL A 127 -6.66 -16.19 6.88
CA VAL A 127 -5.78 -17.34 6.64
C VAL A 127 -5.11 -17.24 5.27
N LEU A 128 -5.85 -16.86 4.22
CA LEU A 128 -5.29 -16.62 2.89
C LEU A 128 -4.21 -15.53 2.93
N TYR A 129 -4.39 -14.46 3.69
CA TYR A 129 -3.37 -13.43 3.86
C TYR A 129 -2.13 -13.96 4.59
N ILE A 130 -2.29 -14.75 5.66
CA ILE A 130 -1.16 -15.39 6.34
C ILE A 130 -0.40 -16.31 5.38
N LEU A 131 -1.11 -17.11 4.58
CA LEU A 131 -0.49 -17.97 3.56
C LEU A 131 0.27 -17.16 2.52
N TYR A 132 -0.29 -16.02 2.09
CA TYR A 132 0.39 -15.08 1.21
C TYR A 132 1.69 -14.52 1.81
N ILE A 133 1.70 -14.11 3.07
CA ILE A 133 2.92 -13.64 3.76
C ILE A 133 3.96 -14.76 3.90
N VAL A 134 3.54 -15.97 4.24
CA VAL A 134 4.44 -17.13 4.30
C VAL A 134 5.04 -17.41 2.91
N PHE A 135 4.22 -17.36 1.86
CA PHE A 135 4.69 -17.51 0.49
C PHE A 135 5.71 -16.42 0.11
N MET A 136 5.48 -15.17 0.51
CA MET A 136 6.42 -14.05 0.30
C MET A 136 7.74 -14.22 1.07
N PHE A 137 7.70 -14.80 2.26
CA PHE A 137 8.90 -15.10 3.03
C PHE A 137 9.84 -16.07 2.28
N PHE A 138 9.27 -17.00 1.51
CA PHE A 138 10.01 -17.93 0.66
C PHE A 138 10.19 -17.43 -0.79
N ASN A 139 10.06 -16.12 -1.06
CA ASN A 139 10.18 -15.60 -2.42
C ASN A 139 11.56 -15.87 -3.06
N GLN A 140 12.66 -15.62 -2.35
CA GLN A 140 14.02 -15.84 -2.88
C GLN A 140 14.27 -17.28 -3.37
N PRO A 141 14.01 -18.34 -2.59
CA PRO A 141 14.18 -19.71 -3.07
C PRO A 141 13.20 -20.06 -4.19
N LEU A 142 11.97 -19.51 -4.15
CA LEU A 142 10.96 -19.74 -5.17
C LEU A 142 11.37 -19.14 -6.52
N GLU A 143 11.86 -17.90 -6.51
CA GLU A 143 12.38 -17.20 -7.69
C GLU A 143 13.53 -17.99 -8.33
N ARG A 144 14.49 -18.44 -7.51
CA ARG A 144 15.63 -19.26 -7.97
C ARG A 144 15.19 -20.60 -8.57
N PHE A 145 14.08 -21.17 -8.10
CA PHE A 145 13.59 -22.46 -8.57
C PHE A 145 12.71 -22.37 -9.82
N LEU A 146 11.83 -21.35 -9.90
CA LEU A 146 10.83 -21.22 -10.95
C LEU A 146 11.31 -20.39 -12.15
N VAL A 147 12.04 -19.29 -11.93
CA VAL A 147 12.48 -18.41 -13.04
C VAL A 147 13.33 -19.15 -14.07
N PRO A 148 14.26 -20.07 -13.72
CA PRO A 148 15.02 -20.82 -14.72
C PRO A 148 14.15 -21.78 -15.56
N LYS A 149 13.03 -22.27 -15.03
CA LYS A 149 12.11 -23.19 -15.73
C LYS A 149 11.23 -22.50 -16.76
N PHE A 150 10.97 -21.20 -16.57
CA PHE A 150 10.11 -20.39 -17.44
C PHE A 150 10.89 -19.44 -18.35
N ARG A 151 12.22 -19.55 -18.43
CA ARG A 151 13.06 -18.66 -19.23
C ARG A 151 12.98 -18.99 -20.73
N CYS A 152 12.28 -18.16 -21.49
CA CYS A 152 12.31 -18.13 -22.98
C CYS A 152 13.27 -17.07 -23.56
N CYS A 153 14.22 -16.49 -22.79
CA CYS A 153 15.23 -15.58 -23.35
C CYS A 153 16.63 -15.70 -22.70
N PRO A 154 17.71 -15.41 -23.46
CA PRO A 154 19.09 -15.75 -23.10
C PRO A 154 19.71 -14.80 -22.07
N LYS A 155 20.77 -15.29 -21.44
CA LYS A 155 21.38 -14.83 -20.17
C LYS A 155 21.88 -13.37 -20.11
N GLU A 156 21.90 -12.63 -21.20
CA GLU A 156 22.66 -11.36 -21.29
C GLU A 156 21.87 -10.09 -20.94
N ALA A 157 20.56 -10.16 -20.72
CA ALA A 157 19.73 -8.98 -20.41
C ALA A 157 19.45 -8.73 -18.91
N CYS A 158 19.93 -9.60 -18.01
CA CYS A 158 19.71 -9.48 -16.56
C CYS A 158 21.03 -9.62 -15.78
N SER A 159 22.06 -8.87 -16.16
CA SER A 159 23.12 -8.57 -15.21
C SER A 159 22.62 -7.46 -14.29
N VAL A 160 22.42 -7.79 -13.01
CA VAL A 160 22.59 -6.79 -11.96
C VAL A 160 23.97 -6.19 -12.21
N PRO A 161 24.14 -4.86 -12.35
CA PRO A 161 25.47 -4.31 -12.59
C PRO A 161 26.42 -4.75 -11.48
N ASP A 162 27.51 -5.43 -11.85
CA ASP A 162 28.55 -5.98 -10.98
C ASP A 162 29.17 -4.95 -10.00
N GLN A 163 28.88 -3.66 -10.18
CA GLN A 163 29.34 -2.60 -9.29
C GLN A 163 28.76 -2.69 -7.86
N VAL A 164 27.59 -3.31 -7.65
CA VAL A 164 27.03 -3.46 -6.29
C VAL A 164 27.67 -4.63 -5.54
N VAL A 165 28.09 -5.69 -6.24
CA VAL A 165 28.64 -6.91 -5.61
C VAL A 165 30.12 -6.75 -5.27
N VAL A 166 30.90 -6.08 -6.12
CA VAL A 166 32.35 -5.88 -5.92
C VAL A 166 32.68 -5.04 -4.67
N HIS A 167 31.73 -4.21 -4.19
CA HIS A 167 32.00 -3.37 -3.03
C HIS A 167 31.98 -4.13 -1.69
N TYR A 168 31.26 -5.26 -1.61
CA TYR A 168 31.16 -6.07 -0.39
C TYR A 168 32.36 -7.01 -0.19
N GLU A 169 32.91 -7.56 -1.27
CA GLU A 169 33.97 -8.56 -1.18
C GLU A 169 35.34 -7.95 -0.82
N LYS A 170 35.54 -6.66 -1.12
CA LYS A 170 36.78 -5.94 -0.77
C LYS A 170 36.87 -5.50 0.70
N MET A 171 35.77 -5.45 1.45
CA MET A 171 35.80 -5.13 2.89
C MET A 171 36.02 -6.37 3.78
N ALA A 172 35.77 -7.57 3.27
CA ALA A 172 35.93 -8.81 4.03
C ALA A 172 37.39 -9.31 4.12
N ASN A 173 38.30 -8.80 3.28
CA ASN A 173 39.67 -9.32 3.13
C ASN A 173 40.77 -8.40 3.72
N GLY A 174 40.47 -7.63 4.76
CA GLY A 174 41.47 -6.81 5.48
C GLY A 174 41.89 -7.41 6.82
N ASP A 175 42.98 -8.18 6.81
CA ASP A 175 43.95 -8.48 7.88
C ASP A 175 43.53 -8.43 9.36
N VAL A 176 43.38 -9.59 10.05
CA VAL A 176 43.99 -9.87 11.38
C VAL A 176 44.16 -11.39 11.57
N ALA A 177 45.37 -11.80 11.96
CA ALA A 177 45.78 -13.16 12.29
C ALA A 177 45.44 -13.60 13.74
N ASP A 178 45.50 -14.92 13.96
CA ASP A 178 45.66 -15.68 15.21
C ASP A 178 44.45 -15.93 16.15
N GLY A 179 43.94 -17.18 16.08
CA GLY A 179 44.33 -18.24 17.04
C GLY A 179 43.83 -18.18 18.49
N TYR A 180 42.90 -19.09 18.82
CA TYR A 180 42.64 -19.69 20.14
C TYR A 180 42.18 -18.77 21.30
N LEU A 181 40.86 -18.59 21.47
CA LEU A 181 40.24 -18.60 22.80
C LEU A 181 38.71 -18.93 22.76
N THR A 182 38.40 -20.18 23.12
CA THR A 182 37.21 -20.68 23.84
C THR A 182 35.78 -20.50 23.27
N LYS A 183 35.30 -21.60 22.68
CA LYS A 183 34.02 -21.89 22.02
C LYS A 183 32.72 -21.86 22.87
N LEU A 184 32.64 -21.17 24.00
CA LEU A 184 31.39 -21.12 24.79
C LEU A 184 30.92 -19.73 25.23
N ASN A 185 31.67 -18.67 24.93
CA ASN A 185 31.21 -17.28 25.04
C ASN A 185 31.02 -16.60 23.67
N ILE A 186 31.23 -17.33 22.58
CA ILE A 186 31.20 -16.80 21.20
C ILE A 186 29.76 -16.58 20.72
N MET A 187 28.75 -17.35 21.17
CA MET A 187 27.37 -17.03 20.75
C MET A 187 26.84 -15.72 21.33
N LEU A 188 27.23 -15.36 22.56
CA LEU A 188 26.82 -14.08 23.15
C LEU A 188 27.70 -12.94 22.64
N TYR A 189 29.00 -13.19 22.41
CA TYR A 189 29.91 -12.19 21.88
C TYR A 189 29.68 -11.92 20.39
N ASP A 190 29.34 -12.92 19.58
CA ASP A 190 28.84 -12.72 18.20
C ASP A 190 27.46 -12.08 18.21
N PHE A 191 26.58 -12.36 19.16
CA PHE A 191 25.29 -11.66 19.24
C PHE A 191 25.45 -10.19 19.63
N VAL A 192 26.34 -9.86 20.57
CA VAL A 192 26.61 -8.49 21.03
C VAL A 192 27.50 -7.72 20.04
N ILE A 193 28.50 -8.36 19.42
CA ILE A 193 29.26 -7.78 18.31
C ILE A 193 28.34 -7.61 17.11
N CYS A 194 27.52 -8.59 16.71
CA CYS A 194 26.49 -8.39 15.69
C CYS A 194 25.56 -7.21 16.05
N PHE A 195 25.16 -7.06 17.32
CA PHE A 195 24.35 -5.92 17.77
C PHE A 195 25.10 -4.57 17.75
N VAL A 196 26.43 -4.54 17.87
CA VAL A 196 27.27 -3.32 17.95
C VAL A 196 27.98 -3.00 16.62
N THR A 197 28.24 -3.98 15.75
CA THR A 197 28.91 -3.86 14.45
C THR A 197 27.95 -3.86 13.26
N ILE A 198 26.64 -4.06 13.46
CA ILE A 198 25.58 -3.73 12.47
C ILE A 198 25.35 -2.20 12.36
N PHE A 199 26.20 -1.37 12.98
CA PHE A 199 26.32 0.03 12.59
C PHE A 199 27.52 0.27 11.65
N PRO A 200 27.52 -0.19 10.39
CA PRO A 200 28.08 0.65 9.35
C PRO A 200 27.09 1.79 9.13
N THR A 201 27.47 2.95 9.65
CA THR A 201 27.06 4.24 9.10
C THR A 201 27.41 4.25 7.60
N GLU A 202 26.45 4.67 6.77
CA GLU A 202 26.51 4.84 5.29
C GLU A 202 25.94 3.66 4.47
N ILE A 203 24.69 3.80 3.99
CA ILE A 203 24.27 3.83 2.56
C ILE A 203 22.73 3.96 2.54
N HIS A 204 22.24 5.15 2.85
CA HIS A 204 21.08 5.79 2.23
C HIS A 204 21.30 7.28 2.50
N LYS A 205 21.09 8.16 1.50
CA LYS A 205 21.29 9.60 1.72
C LYS A 205 20.52 9.99 2.98
N PRO A 206 21.08 10.83 3.89
CA PRO A 206 20.27 11.38 4.97
C PRO A 206 19.03 11.99 4.32
N ILE A 207 17.86 11.45 4.65
CA ILE A 207 16.57 11.95 4.17
C ILE A 207 16.61 13.44 4.48
N PRO A 208 16.52 14.33 3.47
CA PRO A 208 16.79 15.74 3.66
C PRO A 208 15.97 16.25 4.84
N GLU A 209 16.67 16.82 5.83
CA GLU A 209 16.10 17.35 7.04
C GLU A 209 15.32 18.62 6.67
N GLU A 210 14.12 18.47 6.15
CA GLU A 210 13.21 19.59 5.97
C GLU A 210 12.77 20.05 7.36
N SER A 211 13.51 21.04 7.88
CA SER A 211 13.15 21.78 9.07
C SER A 211 11.72 22.31 8.92
N ILE A 212 10.80 21.79 9.75
CA ILE A 212 9.41 22.26 9.87
C ILE A 212 9.36 23.79 10.07
N TRP A 213 10.43 24.35 10.64
CA TRP A 213 10.59 25.75 11.00
C TRP A 213 11.09 26.64 9.85
N HIS A 214 11.55 26.06 8.73
CA HIS A 214 12.03 26.84 7.61
C HIS A 214 10.87 27.27 6.69
N ARG A 215 10.64 28.58 6.62
CA ARG A 215 9.61 29.17 5.74
C ARG A 215 9.96 28.93 4.26
N PRO A 216 9.11 28.26 3.46
CA PRO A 216 9.38 28.01 2.05
C PRO A 216 9.31 29.30 1.20
N ARG A 217 10.03 29.32 0.08
CA ARG A 217 10.02 30.45 -0.88
C ARG A 217 8.84 30.32 -1.85
N GLY A 218 7.89 31.23 -1.78
CA GLY A 218 6.72 31.31 -2.67
C GLY A 218 5.43 31.62 -1.91
N CYS A 219 4.53 32.40 -2.51
CA CYS A 219 3.28 32.81 -1.85
C CYS A 219 2.40 31.60 -1.51
N TRP A 220 2.16 30.72 -2.49
CA TRP A 220 1.38 29.49 -2.30
C TRP A 220 2.00 28.51 -1.31
N ALA A 221 3.31 28.29 -1.39
CA ALA A 221 4.02 27.44 -0.44
C ALA A 221 3.96 27.99 0.99
N CYS A 222 4.00 29.32 1.15
CA CYS A 222 3.86 29.98 2.44
C CYS A 222 2.45 29.83 3.02
N VAL A 223 1.41 29.91 2.18
CA VAL A 223 0.02 29.68 2.61
C VAL A 223 -0.17 28.23 3.04
N LEU A 224 0.28 27.26 2.24
CA LEU A 224 0.22 25.84 2.59
C LEU A 224 0.98 25.53 3.88
N TRP A 225 2.15 26.13 4.07
CA TRP A 225 2.93 26.01 5.30
C TRP A 225 2.21 26.61 6.50
N LEU A 226 1.59 27.79 6.36
CA LEU A 226 0.84 28.42 7.46
C LEU A 226 -0.37 27.57 7.87
N VAL A 227 -1.07 26.99 6.90
CA VAL A 227 -2.22 26.11 7.13
C VAL A 227 -1.79 24.78 7.75
N SER A 228 -0.65 24.22 7.34
CA SER A 228 -0.14 22.96 7.89
C SER A 228 0.57 23.12 9.23
N PHE A 229 1.06 24.31 9.57
CA PHE A 229 1.84 24.56 10.78
C PHE A 229 1.22 24.02 12.09
N PRO A 230 -0.05 24.31 12.45
CA PRO A 230 -0.62 23.81 13.70
C PRO A 230 -0.65 22.28 13.74
N LEU A 231 -0.96 21.66 12.61
CA LEU A 231 -0.99 20.21 12.47
C LEU A 231 0.43 19.61 12.58
N SER A 232 1.39 20.17 11.86
CA SER A 232 2.79 19.75 11.87
C SER A 232 3.40 19.88 13.27
N PHE A 233 3.00 20.89 14.04
CA PHE A 233 3.40 21.06 15.43
C PHE A 233 2.86 19.96 16.35
N VAL A 234 1.58 19.60 16.19
CA VAL A 234 0.97 18.48 16.94
C VAL A 234 1.66 17.16 16.60
N LEU A 235 1.96 16.91 15.32
CA LEU A 235 2.70 15.73 14.88
C LEU A 235 4.13 15.72 15.41
N TYR A 236 4.81 16.87 15.40
CA TYR A 236 6.17 17.00 15.91
C TYR A 236 6.29 16.64 17.39
N ILE A 237 5.27 16.95 18.19
CA ILE A 237 5.24 16.62 19.63
C ILE A 237 4.88 15.16 19.86
N SER A 238 3.96 14.61 19.06
CA SER A 238 3.39 13.28 19.30
C SER A 238 4.17 12.14 18.66
N VAL A 239 4.87 12.37 17.53
CA VAL A 239 5.56 11.32 16.77
C VAL A 239 7.07 11.54 16.82
N PRO A 240 7.86 10.59 17.35
CA PRO A 240 9.32 10.70 17.31
C PRO A 240 9.80 10.60 15.85
N ASP A 241 10.60 11.54 15.39
CA ASP A 241 11.11 11.56 14.01
C ASP A 241 12.31 10.60 13.85
N CYS A 242 12.12 9.47 13.17
CA CYS A 242 13.15 8.46 12.95
C CYS A 242 14.25 8.87 11.96
N ARG A 243 14.06 9.97 11.21
CA ARG A 243 15.09 10.54 10.32
C ARG A 243 16.25 11.14 11.11
N ARG A 244 16.02 11.53 12.36
CA ARG A 244 17.07 12.02 13.26
C ARG A 244 17.93 10.86 13.71
N GLN A 245 19.25 10.97 13.53
CA GLN A 245 20.21 9.91 13.87
C GLN A 245 20.09 9.39 15.31
N ARG A 246 19.71 10.25 16.27
CA ARG A 246 19.47 9.88 17.68
C ARG A 246 18.19 9.05 17.89
N LEU A 247 17.15 9.31 17.10
CA LEU A 247 15.82 8.69 17.22
C LEU A 247 15.62 7.55 16.21
N ARG A 248 16.61 7.24 15.36
CA ARG A 248 16.53 6.11 14.40
C ARG A 248 16.20 4.78 15.09
N LYS A 249 16.65 4.56 16.33
CA LYS A 249 16.32 3.36 17.13
C LYS A 249 14.85 3.26 17.53
N TRP A 250 14.12 4.37 17.51
CA TRP A 250 12.71 4.49 17.89
C TRP A 250 11.77 4.31 16.69
N PHE A 251 12.27 3.82 15.55
CA PHE A 251 11.50 3.68 14.31
C PHE A 251 10.21 2.88 14.48
N TRP A 252 10.17 1.85 15.33
CA TRP A 252 8.94 1.10 15.64
C TRP A 252 7.85 1.96 16.29
N ILE A 253 8.24 2.92 17.13
CA ILE A 253 7.31 3.85 17.77
C ILE A 253 6.85 4.90 16.75
N THR A 254 7.76 5.41 15.91
CA THR A 254 7.41 6.29 14.80
C THR A 254 6.39 5.64 13.87
N PHE A 255 6.65 4.39 13.48
CA PHE A 255 5.78 3.59 12.62
C PHE A 255 4.39 3.45 13.23
N THR A 256 4.29 2.92 14.44
CA THR A 256 2.99 2.70 15.11
C THR A 256 2.21 3.99 15.38
N MET A 257 2.88 5.07 15.81
CA MET A 257 2.21 6.37 16.03
C MET A 257 1.75 7.01 14.72
N SER A 258 2.51 6.84 13.64
CA SER A 258 2.10 7.32 12.32
C SER A 258 0.85 6.61 11.82
N LEU A 259 0.73 5.28 12.03
CA LEU A 259 -0.49 4.53 11.70
C LEU A 259 -1.71 5.07 12.45
N VAL A 260 -1.58 5.35 13.75
CA VAL A 260 -2.68 5.92 14.56
C VAL A 260 -3.12 7.27 14.00
N TRP A 261 -2.18 8.16 13.67
CA TRP A 261 -2.52 9.47 13.09
C TRP A 261 -3.13 9.36 11.69
N LEU A 262 -2.65 8.43 10.86
CA LEU A 262 -3.24 8.12 9.56
C LEU A 262 -4.70 7.67 9.72
N SER A 263 -5.01 6.79 10.67
CA SER A 263 -6.39 6.38 10.96
C SER A 263 -7.26 7.53 11.48
N VAL A 264 -6.75 8.39 12.37
CA VAL A 264 -7.50 9.55 12.89
C VAL A 264 -7.81 10.55 11.79
N PHE A 265 -6.83 10.90 10.95
CA PHE A 265 -7.06 11.83 9.84
C PHE A 265 -7.93 11.21 8.75
N SER A 266 -7.86 9.88 8.56
CA SER A 266 -8.75 9.16 7.65
C SER A 266 -10.20 9.26 8.13
N PHE A 267 -10.46 9.00 9.40
CA PHE A 267 -11.79 9.17 10.00
C PHE A 267 -12.36 10.58 9.80
N LEU A 268 -11.57 11.61 10.14
CA LEU A 268 -12.00 13.00 9.98
C LEU A 268 -12.24 13.36 8.52
N MET A 269 -11.44 12.82 7.60
CA MET A 269 -11.63 13.00 6.16
C MET A 269 -12.94 12.38 5.68
N VAL A 270 -13.21 11.12 6.01
CA VAL A 270 -14.46 10.46 5.60
C VAL A 270 -15.67 11.24 6.12
N TRP A 271 -15.66 11.59 7.40
CA TRP A 271 -16.74 12.37 8.02
C TRP A 271 -16.98 13.73 7.34
N MET A 272 -15.92 14.45 6.97
CA MET A 272 -16.07 15.71 6.25
C MET A 272 -16.57 15.51 4.82
N ILE A 273 -16.09 14.48 4.12
CA ILE A 273 -16.50 14.19 2.75
C ILE A 273 -17.99 13.85 2.72
N THR A 274 -18.46 12.95 3.58
CA THR A 274 -19.88 12.56 3.65
C THR A 274 -20.81 13.76 3.91
N ILE A 275 -20.46 14.65 4.84
CA ILE A 275 -21.22 15.90 5.07
C ILE A 275 -21.29 16.77 3.81
N ILE A 276 -20.16 16.92 3.11
CA ILE A 276 -20.11 17.74 1.89
C ILE A 276 -21.01 17.15 0.81
N GLY A 277 -20.94 15.85 0.56
CA GLY A 277 -21.73 15.30 -0.53
C GLY A 277 -23.21 15.12 -0.20
N PHE A 278 -23.59 14.95 1.08
CA PHE A 278 -24.97 15.16 1.52
C PHE A 278 -25.46 16.57 1.17
N THR A 279 -24.62 17.59 1.40
CA THR A 279 -24.95 18.99 1.05
C THR A 279 -25.08 19.21 -0.46
N VAL A 280 -24.34 18.45 -1.28
CA VAL A 280 -24.33 18.56 -2.75
C VAL A 280 -25.33 17.59 -3.42
N ASN A 281 -26.03 16.74 -2.65
CA ASN A 281 -26.90 15.66 -3.14
C ASN A 281 -26.18 14.69 -4.09
N ILE A 282 -24.96 14.28 -3.72
CA ILE A 282 -24.25 13.18 -4.39
C ILE A 282 -24.45 11.92 -3.55
N PRO A 283 -24.82 10.77 -4.15
CA PRO A 283 -24.97 9.51 -3.41
C PRO A 283 -23.70 9.12 -2.66
N ASP A 284 -23.86 8.51 -1.48
CA ASP A 284 -22.74 8.12 -0.63
C ASP A 284 -21.87 7.05 -1.33
N SER A 285 -22.47 6.19 -2.17
CA SER A 285 -21.76 5.20 -3.00
C SER A 285 -20.76 5.85 -3.95
N VAL A 286 -21.17 6.88 -4.70
CA VAL A 286 -20.32 7.62 -5.66
C VAL A 286 -19.18 8.33 -4.94
N MET A 287 -19.46 8.96 -3.81
CA MET A 287 -18.42 9.65 -3.03
C MET A 287 -17.41 8.68 -2.43
N SER A 288 -17.89 7.53 -1.96
CA SER A 288 -17.06 6.48 -1.38
C SER A 288 -16.13 5.87 -2.41
N LEU A 289 -16.65 5.59 -3.62
CA LEU A 289 -15.89 5.09 -4.75
C LEU A 289 -14.86 6.10 -5.31
N THR A 290 -15.07 7.41 -5.12
CA THR A 290 -14.25 8.47 -5.74
C THR A 290 -13.40 9.25 -4.74
N PHE A 291 -13.99 10.20 -4.02
CA PHE A 291 -13.27 11.14 -3.16
C PHE A 291 -12.73 10.48 -1.90
N VAL A 292 -13.50 9.56 -1.31
CA VAL A 292 -13.03 8.79 -0.14
C VAL A 292 -11.92 7.85 -0.57
N ALA A 293 -12.14 7.02 -1.59
CA ALA A 293 -11.11 6.13 -2.15
C ALA A 293 -9.80 6.89 -2.48
N PHE A 294 -9.88 8.02 -3.18
CA PHE A 294 -8.71 8.89 -3.45
C PHE A 294 -7.98 9.31 -2.18
N GLY A 295 -8.72 9.69 -1.13
CA GLY A 295 -8.14 10.23 0.08
C GLY A 295 -7.46 9.21 0.94
N VAL A 296 -8.13 8.07 1.09
CA VAL A 296 -7.68 6.96 1.92
C VAL A 296 -6.42 6.34 1.29
N SER A 297 -6.35 6.29 -0.05
CA SER A 297 -5.17 5.79 -0.79
C SER A 297 -4.11 6.86 -1.14
N LEU A 298 -4.17 8.05 -0.54
CA LEU A 298 -3.08 9.03 -0.67
C LEU A 298 -1.73 8.51 -0.15
N PRO A 299 -1.66 7.77 0.97
CA PRO A 299 -0.40 7.19 1.43
C PRO A 299 0.21 6.24 0.41
N ASP A 300 -0.60 5.46 -0.31
CA ASP A 300 -0.13 4.58 -1.40
C ASP A 300 0.53 5.36 -2.53
N VAL A 301 -0.07 6.49 -2.94
CA VAL A 301 0.50 7.38 -3.96
C VAL A 301 1.84 7.93 -3.50
N VAL A 302 1.89 8.50 -2.30
CA VAL A 302 3.09 9.16 -1.77
C VAL A 302 4.23 8.15 -1.62
N ALA A 303 3.95 7.00 -1.01
CA ALA A 303 4.93 5.96 -0.79
C ALA A 303 5.46 5.40 -2.12
N SER A 304 4.59 5.08 -3.07
CA SER A 304 4.98 4.56 -4.39
C SER A 304 5.77 5.59 -5.22
N VAL A 305 5.40 6.87 -5.15
CA VAL A 305 6.11 7.96 -5.83
C VAL A 305 7.49 8.22 -5.23
N LEU A 306 7.65 8.06 -3.92
CA LEU A 306 8.94 8.24 -3.26
C LEU A 306 9.92 7.15 -3.71
N VAL A 307 9.54 5.88 -3.63
CA VAL A 307 10.42 4.77 -4.00
C VAL A 307 10.73 4.72 -5.50
N ILE A 308 9.80 5.11 -6.38
CA ILE A 308 10.08 5.15 -7.83
C ILE A 308 11.02 6.31 -8.22
N LYS A 309 11.02 7.42 -7.47
CA LYS A 309 11.97 8.52 -7.67
C LYS A 309 13.41 8.12 -7.33
N ASP A 310 13.57 7.08 -6.52
CA ASP A 310 14.84 6.45 -6.17
C ASP A 310 15.21 5.28 -7.10
N GLY A 311 14.37 5.01 -8.11
CA GLY A 311 14.62 3.98 -9.11
C GLY A 311 14.09 2.59 -8.73
N LEU A 312 13.39 2.46 -7.60
CA LEU A 312 12.82 1.20 -7.12
C LEU A 312 11.42 0.98 -7.73
N GLY A 313 11.38 0.83 -9.05
CA GLY A 313 10.15 0.66 -9.82
C GLY A 313 9.33 -0.58 -9.45
N ASP A 314 10.00 -1.72 -9.28
CA ASP A 314 9.34 -2.96 -8.87
C ASP A 314 8.67 -2.80 -7.50
N MET A 315 9.32 -2.11 -6.56
CA MET A 315 8.75 -1.83 -5.24
C MET A 315 7.51 -0.95 -5.33
N ALA A 316 7.51 0.09 -6.17
CA ALA A 316 6.35 0.96 -6.35
C ALA A 316 5.14 0.19 -6.90
N VAL A 317 5.35 -0.63 -7.93
CA VAL A 317 4.27 -1.41 -8.55
C VAL A 317 3.79 -2.54 -7.62
N SER A 318 4.72 -3.23 -6.94
CA SER A 318 4.40 -4.24 -5.94
C SER A 318 3.65 -3.66 -4.74
N ASN A 319 3.94 -2.42 -4.32
CA ASN A 319 3.15 -1.73 -3.29
C ASN A 319 1.71 -1.51 -3.75
N ALA A 320 1.51 -0.94 -4.95
CA ALA A 320 0.18 -0.66 -5.47
C ALA A 320 -0.68 -1.91 -5.73
N VAL A 321 -0.07 -3.05 -6.09
CA VAL A 321 -0.79 -4.32 -6.25
C VAL A 321 -0.96 -5.05 -4.92
N GLY A 322 0.05 -5.02 -4.06
CA GLY A 322 0.05 -5.65 -2.74
C GLY A 322 -0.90 -5.00 -1.75
N SER A 323 -1.07 -3.67 -1.80
CA SER A 323 -2.06 -2.95 -0.98
C SER A 323 -3.47 -3.44 -1.28
N ASN A 324 -3.78 -3.74 -2.54
CA ASN A 324 -5.09 -4.31 -2.89
C ASN A 324 -5.31 -5.74 -2.38
N VAL A 325 -4.25 -6.56 -2.33
CA VAL A 325 -4.30 -7.89 -1.69
C VAL A 325 -4.60 -7.73 -0.20
N PHE A 326 -3.93 -6.78 0.45
CA PHE A 326 -4.16 -6.44 1.84
C PHE A 326 -5.58 -5.90 2.07
N ASP A 327 -6.06 -5.01 1.22
CA ASP A 327 -7.38 -4.39 1.36
C ASP A 327 -8.50 -5.43 1.29
N ILE A 328 -8.44 -6.34 0.32
CA ILE A 328 -9.44 -7.40 0.19
C ILE A 328 -9.35 -8.37 1.36
N LEU A 329 -8.17 -8.92 1.67
CA LEU A 329 -8.07 -10.02 2.62
C LEU A 329 -8.08 -9.56 4.08
N VAL A 330 -7.52 -8.38 4.37
CA VAL A 330 -7.34 -7.87 5.73
C VAL A 330 -8.30 -6.73 6.02
N CYS A 331 -8.40 -5.71 5.16
CA CYS A 331 -9.27 -4.56 5.43
C CYS A 331 -10.75 -4.94 5.43
N LEU A 332 -11.19 -5.90 4.60
CA LEU A 332 -12.55 -6.48 4.70
C LEU A 332 -12.61 -7.64 5.72
N GLY A 333 -11.60 -8.52 5.73
CA GLY A 333 -11.59 -9.71 6.56
C GLY A 333 -11.61 -9.43 8.07
N ILE A 334 -10.84 -8.43 8.55
CA ILE A 334 -10.78 -8.10 9.98
C ILE A 334 -12.13 -7.58 10.50
N PRO A 335 -12.76 -6.54 9.90
CA PRO A 335 -14.06 -6.07 10.35
C PRO A 335 -15.14 -7.16 10.35
N TRP A 336 -15.19 -7.99 9.28
CA TRP A 336 -16.14 -9.09 9.21
C TRP A 336 -15.89 -10.13 10.28
N PHE A 337 -14.64 -10.49 10.53
CA PHE A 337 -14.26 -11.41 11.60
C PHE A 337 -14.62 -10.86 12.98
N LEU A 338 -14.29 -9.59 13.26
CA LEU A 338 -14.59 -8.94 14.53
C LEU A 338 -16.11 -8.92 14.80
N GLN A 339 -16.92 -8.62 13.78
CA GLN A 339 -18.36 -8.56 13.93
C GLN A 339 -18.98 -9.95 14.14
N THR A 340 -18.63 -10.92 13.28
CA THR A 340 -19.27 -12.26 13.23
C THR A 340 -18.72 -13.26 14.26
N CYS A 341 -17.48 -13.11 14.71
CA CYS A 341 -16.83 -14.03 15.64
C CYS A 341 -16.75 -13.47 17.07
N ILE A 342 -16.44 -12.16 17.24
CA ILE A 342 -16.14 -11.58 18.56
C ILE A 342 -17.34 -10.81 19.13
N MET A 343 -17.91 -9.88 18.36
CA MET A 343 -18.98 -9.01 18.87
C MET A 343 -20.33 -9.71 18.92
N LYS A 344 -20.70 -10.40 17.83
CA LYS A 344 -21.94 -11.18 17.73
C LYS A 344 -21.63 -12.57 17.20
N PRO A 345 -21.12 -13.48 18.05
CA PRO A 345 -20.73 -14.83 17.62
C PRO A 345 -21.88 -15.53 16.88
N GLY A 346 -21.64 -15.92 15.62
CA GLY A 346 -22.61 -16.62 14.77
C GLY A 346 -23.61 -15.72 14.04
N SER A 347 -23.49 -14.40 14.11
CA SER A 347 -24.25 -13.51 13.22
C SER A 347 -23.72 -13.56 11.79
N VAL A 348 -24.60 -13.29 10.83
CA VAL A 348 -24.25 -13.08 9.42
C VAL A 348 -24.27 -11.59 9.09
N ILE A 349 -23.40 -11.17 8.17
CA ILE A 349 -23.43 -9.82 7.59
C ILE A 349 -24.04 -9.96 6.20
N GLN A 350 -25.17 -9.29 5.97
CA GLN A 350 -25.84 -9.29 4.67
C GLN A 350 -25.18 -8.24 3.79
N VAL A 351 -24.77 -8.61 2.58
CA VAL A 351 -24.22 -7.69 1.58
C VAL A 351 -25.21 -7.58 0.44
N TYR A 352 -25.90 -6.44 0.34
CA TYR A 352 -26.93 -6.22 -0.67
C TYR A 352 -26.35 -5.38 -1.81
N SER A 353 -25.92 -5.99 -2.91
CA SER A 353 -25.54 -5.20 -4.08
C SER A 353 -25.67 -5.95 -5.40
N GLU A 354 -26.66 -5.57 -6.21
CA GLU A 354 -26.66 -5.92 -7.64
C GLU A 354 -25.41 -5.35 -8.37
N GLY A 355 -24.70 -4.37 -7.77
CA GLY A 355 -23.42 -3.84 -8.22
C GLY A 355 -22.19 -4.73 -7.92
N LEU A 356 -22.35 -5.87 -7.25
CA LEU A 356 -21.24 -6.78 -6.89
C LEU A 356 -20.60 -7.46 -8.09
N LEU A 357 -21.42 -7.89 -9.05
CA LEU A 357 -20.95 -8.49 -10.30
C LEU A 357 -20.15 -7.45 -11.11
N TYR A 358 -20.63 -6.20 -11.14
CA TYR A 358 -19.96 -5.11 -11.83
C TYR A 358 -18.59 -4.78 -11.19
N SER A 359 -18.56 -4.68 -9.86
CA SER A 359 -17.34 -4.45 -9.08
C SER A 359 -16.33 -5.58 -9.29
N SER A 360 -16.78 -6.83 -9.25
CA SER A 360 -15.92 -8.01 -9.44
C SER A 360 -15.33 -8.09 -10.86
N ILE A 361 -16.15 -7.90 -11.89
CA ILE A 361 -15.70 -7.85 -13.29
C ILE A 361 -14.70 -6.72 -13.50
N THR A 362 -14.93 -5.59 -12.86
CA THR A 362 -14.00 -4.47 -12.91
C THR A 362 -12.65 -4.84 -12.33
N LEU A 363 -12.62 -5.36 -11.10
CA LEU A 363 -11.36 -5.68 -10.43
C LEU A 363 -10.55 -6.67 -11.30
N LEU A 364 -11.20 -7.71 -11.82
CA LEU A 364 -10.59 -8.65 -12.76
C LEU A 364 -10.07 -7.97 -14.04
N SER A 365 -10.86 -7.07 -14.62
CA SER A 365 -10.48 -6.29 -15.80
C SER A 365 -9.25 -5.42 -15.54
N THR A 366 -9.16 -4.76 -14.39
CA THR A 366 -8.01 -3.89 -14.07
C THR A 366 -6.70 -4.67 -13.97
N VAL A 367 -6.70 -5.85 -13.34
CA VAL A 367 -5.52 -6.71 -13.26
C VAL A 367 -5.10 -7.22 -14.63
N ALA A 368 -6.08 -7.66 -15.43
CA ALA A 368 -5.81 -8.12 -16.80
C ALA A 368 -5.19 -7.00 -17.65
N LEU A 369 -5.76 -5.79 -17.59
CA LEU A 369 -5.25 -4.62 -18.30
C LEU A 369 -3.84 -4.23 -17.85
N LEU A 370 -3.55 -4.26 -16.55
CA LEU A 370 -2.21 -3.99 -16.01
C LEU A 370 -1.17 -4.93 -16.64
N ILE A 371 -1.41 -6.25 -16.56
CA ILE A 371 -0.50 -7.27 -17.09
C ILE A 371 -0.35 -7.12 -18.60
N LEU A 372 -1.46 -7.00 -19.34
CA LEU A 372 -1.45 -6.90 -20.80
C LEU A 372 -0.68 -5.67 -21.28
N CYS A 373 -0.97 -4.49 -20.71
CA CYS A 373 -0.29 -3.25 -21.09
C CYS A 373 1.22 -3.34 -20.83
N ILE A 374 1.63 -3.76 -19.63
CA ILE A 374 3.06 -3.88 -19.28
C ILE A 374 3.75 -4.93 -20.15
N HIS A 375 3.10 -6.07 -20.41
CA HIS A 375 3.62 -7.11 -21.28
C HIS A 375 3.84 -6.62 -22.71
N PHE A 376 2.85 -5.95 -23.31
CA PHE A 376 2.97 -5.39 -24.66
C PHE A 376 4.02 -4.29 -24.76
N ASN A 377 4.31 -3.57 -23.66
CA ASN A 377 5.39 -2.61 -23.57
C ASN A 377 6.71 -3.20 -23.08
N LYS A 378 6.88 -4.53 -23.26
CA LYS A 378 8.12 -5.26 -22.98
C LYS A 378 8.63 -5.08 -21.55
N TRP A 379 7.72 -5.06 -20.58
CA TRP A 379 8.04 -4.88 -19.16
C TRP A 379 8.70 -3.54 -18.84
N THR A 380 8.33 -2.50 -19.57
CA THR A 380 8.78 -1.12 -19.31
C THR A 380 7.63 -0.24 -18.87
N LEU A 381 7.83 0.54 -17.81
CA LEU A 381 6.91 1.57 -17.36
C LEU A 381 7.42 2.92 -17.87
N ASP A 382 6.84 3.37 -18.98
CA ASP A 382 7.14 4.64 -19.60
C ASP A 382 5.97 5.65 -19.46
N LYS A 383 6.24 6.91 -19.79
CA LYS A 383 5.22 7.97 -19.71
C LYS A 383 4.03 7.71 -20.63
N ARG A 384 4.19 6.92 -21.71
CA ARG A 384 3.10 6.60 -22.64
C ARG A 384 2.10 5.63 -22.01
N ILE A 385 2.57 4.53 -21.42
CA ILE A 385 1.70 3.65 -20.62
C ILE A 385 1.02 4.42 -19.50
N SER A 386 1.75 5.31 -18.85
CA SER A 386 1.19 6.13 -17.76
C SER A 386 -0.01 6.95 -18.24
N VAL A 387 0.07 7.59 -19.41
CA VAL A 387 -1.07 8.28 -20.03
C VAL A 387 -2.23 7.32 -20.32
N VAL A 388 -1.95 6.12 -20.84
CA VAL A 388 -2.99 5.12 -21.13
C VAL A 388 -3.73 4.70 -19.85
N PHE A 389 -3.00 4.36 -18.77
CA PHE A 389 -3.62 4.02 -17.48
C PHE A 389 -4.42 5.18 -16.89
N MET A 390 -3.95 6.43 -17.02
CA MET A 390 -4.70 7.61 -16.57
C MET A 390 -6.03 7.77 -17.34
N ILE A 391 -6.01 7.58 -18.66
CA ILE A 391 -7.22 7.67 -19.49
C ILE A 391 -8.21 6.56 -19.11
N ILE A 392 -7.73 5.33 -18.94
CA ILE A 392 -8.56 4.19 -18.53
C ILE A 392 -9.15 4.45 -17.15
N TYR A 393 -8.37 4.96 -16.19
CA TYR A 393 -8.85 5.32 -14.85
C TYR A 393 -9.98 6.36 -14.91
N ILE A 394 -9.79 7.45 -15.67
CA ILE A 394 -10.81 8.50 -15.80
C ILE A 394 -12.07 7.93 -16.46
N ALA A 395 -11.92 7.16 -17.54
CA ALA A 395 -13.05 6.53 -18.22
C ALA A 395 -13.82 5.58 -17.30
N TYR A 396 -13.10 4.78 -16.51
CA TYR A 396 -13.69 3.85 -15.56
C TYR A 396 -14.45 4.59 -14.45
N THR A 397 -13.81 5.60 -13.84
CA THR A 397 -14.41 6.40 -12.76
C THR A 397 -15.66 7.12 -13.22
N VAL A 398 -15.64 7.68 -14.44
CA VAL A 398 -16.81 8.33 -15.04
C VAL A 398 -17.91 7.30 -15.29
N LEU A 399 -17.60 6.15 -15.89
CA LEU A 399 -18.58 5.11 -16.17
C LEU A 399 -19.25 4.59 -14.89
N ALA A 400 -18.46 4.32 -13.85
CA ALA A 400 -18.97 3.87 -12.56
C ALA A 400 -19.84 4.94 -11.89
N SER A 401 -19.43 6.21 -11.94
CA SER A 401 -20.24 7.32 -11.42
C SER A 401 -21.57 7.46 -12.16
N LEU A 402 -21.58 7.31 -13.49
CA LEU A 402 -22.80 7.36 -14.30
C LEU A 402 -23.74 6.17 -14.02
N TYR A 403 -23.17 5.00 -13.73
CA TYR A 403 -23.92 3.80 -13.34
C TYR A 403 -24.62 3.99 -12.00
N GLU A 404 -23.89 4.42 -10.97
CA GLU A 404 -24.42 4.70 -9.62
C GLU A 404 -25.47 5.82 -9.62
N LEU A 405 -25.33 6.82 -10.51
CA LEU A 405 -26.32 7.89 -10.69
C LEU A 405 -27.57 7.45 -11.47
N ASN A 406 -27.76 6.16 -11.74
CA ASN A 406 -28.91 5.59 -12.47
C ASN A 406 -29.14 6.18 -13.86
N ILE A 407 -28.09 6.69 -14.53
CA ILE A 407 -28.24 7.33 -15.85
C ILE A 407 -28.53 6.30 -16.95
N PHE A 408 -27.99 5.09 -16.80
CA PHE A 408 -28.20 3.99 -17.76
C PHE A 408 -29.49 3.17 -17.50
N GLY A 409 -30.18 3.43 -16.39
CA GLY A 409 -31.35 2.67 -15.92
C GLY A 409 -31.51 2.77 -14.40
N TYR A 410 -32.68 2.41 -13.88
CA TYR A 410 -32.89 2.29 -12.42
C TYR A 410 -32.24 1.01 -11.92
N PHE A 411 -30.98 1.11 -11.51
CA PHE A 411 -30.19 0.02 -10.94
C PHE A 411 -30.06 0.13 -9.41
N HIS A 412 -30.12 1.35 -8.88
CA HIS A 412 -30.07 1.63 -7.45
C HIS A 412 -31.30 2.44 -7.03
N PRO A 413 -32.07 2.02 -6.01
CA PRO A 413 -33.12 2.87 -5.46
C PRO A 413 -32.50 4.14 -4.87
N VAL A 414 -33.25 5.25 -4.90
CA VAL A 414 -32.82 6.49 -4.23
C VAL A 414 -32.67 6.18 -2.74
N GLU A 415 -31.48 6.45 -2.20
CA GLU A 415 -31.22 6.33 -0.76
C GLU A 415 -32.28 7.14 -0.01
N CYS A 416 -32.95 6.51 0.98
CA CYS A 416 -33.93 7.22 1.80
C CYS A 416 -33.25 8.40 2.52
N GLU A 417 -33.99 9.49 2.77
CA GLU A 417 -33.49 10.61 3.57
C GLU A 417 -32.87 10.10 4.87
N SER A 418 -31.54 10.23 4.94
CA SER A 418 -30.76 10.06 6.16
C SER A 418 -31.40 10.91 7.27
N ARG A 419 -31.80 10.28 8.38
CA ARG A 419 -32.31 10.97 9.58
C ARG A 419 -31.18 11.51 10.49
N TYR A 420 -29.99 11.69 9.95
CA TYR A 420 -28.85 12.27 10.68
C TYR A 420 -28.90 13.80 10.71
#